data_AF-A0A9R0R7I7-F1
#
_entry.id   AF-A0A9R0R7I7-F1
#
_cell.length_a   1.000
_cell.length_b   1.000
_cell.length_c   1.000
_cell.angle_alpha   90.00
_cell.angle_beta   90.00
_cell.angle_gamma   90.00
#
_symmetry.space_group_name_H-M   'P 1'
#
loop_
_entity.id
_entity.type
_entity.pdbx_description
1 polymer ?
#
loop_
_entity_poly.entity_id
_entity_poly.type
_entity_poly.pdbx_seq_one_letter_code
_entity_poly.pdbx_strand_id
1 'polypeptide(L)'
;MAAAVADEAATRRGERGDGEGKAAAGDAGAAFVLESKGTWWHAGFHLTTAMVGPAVLSLPYALRGIGWALGLATLTALAAVSFYTYYAMSRVLDHCEAAGRRHIRFRDLAADVLGSGWAFYLMVAVQGAINVGVTIGSILLAGNSLQIMYSSLVPGGPLKLYHFIIAVASVLALLSQMPSFHSLRYINLGSLVLSVGYTILVSAACIRAGLSSNAPAKDYSLSTSKSEKTFDAFLSVSILAAAFGNGILPEIQATLVPPAAGKMVKALVINYSVAFFTFYPLAITGYWAFGQTVQSNAIQSLMPNAGPSLAPRWLLCLTVVLVLFQLLAIALLYAQVVYEVMEKRVADATRARFSWRCGPCTWRSAHLWRRRCRSSARSWA
;
A
#
# COMPACT_ATOMS: atom_id res chain seq x y z
N MET A 1 -9.85 -68.44 -1.33
CA MET A 1 -9.21 -67.24 -0.73
C MET A 1 -7.80 -67.04 -1.30
N ALA A 2 -7.67 -67.05 -2.63
CA ALA A 2 -6.38 -66.92 -3.35
C ALA A 2 -6.55 -66.18 -4.70
N ALA A 3 -7.73 -65.64 -4.98
CA ALA A 3 -8.02 -64.80 -6.15
C ALA A 3 -8.13 -63.30 -5.80
N ALA A 4 -8.02 -62.95 -4.50
CA ALA A 4 -8.09 -61.57 -4.01
C ALA A 4 -6.70 -60.95 -3.74
N VAL A 5 -5.60 -61.67 -4.01
CA VAL A 5 -4.23 -61.20 -3.76
C VAL A 5 -3.45 -60.95 -5.07
N ALA A 6 -4.00 -61.34 -6.23
CA ALA A 6 -3.38 -61.10 -7.54
C ALA A 6 -3.78 -59.76 -8.17
N ASP A 7 -4.91 -59.17 -7.77
CA ASP A 7 -5.40 -57.91 -8.34
C ASP A 7 -4.68 -56.68 -7.74
N GLU A 8 -4.17 -56.79 -6.51
CA GLU A 8 -3.48 -55.70 -5.79
C GLU A 8 -2.01 -55.52 -6.21
N ALA A 9 -1.43 -56.51 -6.90
CA ALA A 9 -0.06 -56.46 -7.41
C ALA A 9 0.05 -55.89 -8.84
N ALA A 10 -1.05 -55.90 -9.61
CA ALA A 10 -1.09 -55.32 -10.96
C ALA A 10 -1.32 -53.79 -10.93
N THR A 11 -2.02 -53.28 -9.92
CA THR A 11 -2.28 -51.84 -9.75
C THR A 11 -1.03 -51.04 -9.32
N ARG A 12 -0.02 -51.70 -8.75
CA ARG A 12 1.24 -51.04 -8.28
C ARG A 12 2.37 -50.97 -9.32
N ARG A 13 2.17 -51.45 -10.55
CA ARG A 13 3.20 -51.42 -11.61
C ARG A 13 2.91 -50.50 -12.81
N GLY A 14 1.78 -49.78 -12.79
CA GLY A 14 1.36 -48.86 -13.86
C GLY A 14 1.72 -47.39 -13.69
N GLU A 15 2.20 -46.94 -12.53
CA GLU A 15 2.43 -45.51 -12.25
C GLU A 15 3.92 -45.15 -12.12
N ARG A 16 4.75 -45.65 -13.04
CA ARG A 16 6.15 -45.25 -13.12
C ARG A 16 6.55 -45.00 -14.58
N GLY A 17 6.09 -43.86 -15.11
CA GLY A 17 6.44 -43.34 -16.43
C GLY A 17 5.55 -42.14 -16.77
N ASP A 18 6.13 -41.10 -17.33
CA ASP A 18 5.47 -39.90 -17.89
C ASP A 18 4.99 -38.83 -16.89
N GLY A 19 5.91 -38.41 -16.02
CA GLY A 19 5.81 -37.17 -15.24
C GLY A 19 6.77 -36.08 -15.70
N GLU A 20 7.20 -36.07 -16.97
CA GLU A 20 7.94 -34.93 -17.54
C GLU A 20 6.98 -33.75 -17.77
N GLY A 21 7.22 -32.65 -17.05
CA GLY A 21 7.03 -31.32 -17.60
C GLY A 21 5.60 -30.86 -17.87
N LYS A 22 4.63 -31.13 -16.98
CA LYS A 22 3.43 -30.27 -16.92
C LYS A 22 3.79 -28.98 -16.18
N ALA A 23 4.53 -28.11 -16.87
CA ALA A 23 4.71 -26.72 -16.47
C ALA A 23 3.32 -26.15 -16.14
N ALA A 24 3.14 -25.73 -14.88
CA ALA A 24 1.93 -25.10 -14.41
C ALA A 24 1.47 -24.05 -15.43
N ALA A 25 0.30 -24.29 -16.00
CA ALA A 25 -0.24 -23.50 -17.09
C ALA A 25 -0.44 -22.04 -16.65
N GLY A 26 0.51 -21.18 -17.01
CA GLY A 26 0.29 -19.79 -17.41
C GLY A 26 -0.24 -18.82 -16.35
N ASP A 27 0.50 -18.62 -15.25
CA ASP A 27 0.39 -17.38 -14.48
C ASP A 27 1.41 -16.36 -15.01
N ALA A 28 0.96 -15.48 -15.91
CA ALA A 28 1.81 -14.46 -16.52
C ALA A 28 2.42 -13.49 -15.49
N GLY A 29 1.80 -13.34 -14.31
CA GLY A 29 2.36 -12.58 -13.18
C GLY A 29 3.53 -13.33 -12.53
N ALA A 30 3.38 -14.65 -12.34
CA ALA A 30 4.48 -15.49 -11.82
C ALA A 30 5.65 -15.59 -12.80
N ALA A 31 5.38 -15.73 -14.11
CA ALA A 31 6.41 -15.77 -15.15
C ALA A 31 7.21 -14.46 -15.28
N PHE A 32 6.56 -13.30 -15.07
CA PHE A 32 7.22 -12.00 -15.08
C PHE A 32 8.13 -11.76 -13.86
N VAL A 33 7.73 -12.31 -12.70
CA VAL A 33 8.51 -12.24 -11.45
C VAL A 33 9.71 -13.20 -11.47
N LEU A 34 9.64 -14.29 -12.24
CA LEU A 34 10.78 -15.20 -12.47
C LEU A 34 11.93 -14.53 -13.24
N GLU A 35 11.67 -13.46 -14.01
CA GLU A 35 12.71 -12.54 -14.56
C GLU A 35 12.96 -11.33 -13.65
N SER A 36 12.95 -11.55 -12.34
CA SER A 36 13.29 -10.52 -11.37
C SER A 36 14.69 -9.97 -11.63
N LYS A 37 14.80 -8.65 -11.83
CA LYS A 37 16.08 -7.90 -11.95
C LYS A 37 16.28 -6.86 -10.82
N GLY A 38 15.53 -6.96 -9.72
CA GLY A 38 15.54 -5.95 -8.65
C GLY A 38 16.64 -6.19 -7.63
N THR A 39 17.30 -5.12 -7.19
CA THR A 39 18.29 -5.16 -6.11
C THR A 39 17.63 -4.84 -4.75
N TRP A 40 18.34 -5.09 -3.65
CA TRP A 40 17.85 -4.86 -2.30
C TRP A 40 17.39 -3.41 -2.04
N TRP A 41 18.06 -2.42 -2.63
CA TRP A 41 17.67 -1.02 -2.48
C TRP A 41 16.40 -0.67 -3.28
N HIS A 42 16.15 -1.33 -4.42
CA HIS A 42 14.87 -1.22 -5.11
C HIS A 42 13.74 -1.74 -4.21
N ALA A 43 13.90 -2.92 -3.59
CA ALA A 43 12.90 -3.41 -2.64
C ALA A 43 12.70 -2.45 -1.46
N GLY A 44 13.77 -1.77 -0.99
CA GLY A 44 13.68 -0.70 -0.01
C GLY A 44 12.78 0.44 -0.48
N PHE A 45 12.94 0.91 -1.72
CA PHE A 45 12.08 1.96 -2.30
C PHE A 45 10.63 1.53 -2.46
N HIS A 46 10.39 0.29 -2.89
CA HIS A 46 9.05 -0.30 -2.96
C HIS A 46 8.38 -0.34 -1.58
N LEU A 47 9.12 -0.80 -0.57
CA LEU A 47 8.61 -0.88 0.81
C LEU A 47 8.33 0.51 1.39
N THR A 48 9.24 1.45 1.13
CA THR A 48 9.07 2.85 1.56
C THR A 48 7.88 3.51 0.85
N THR A 49 7.65 3.23 -0.42
CA THR A 49 6.49 3.74 -1.15
C THR A 49 5.18 3.20 -0.59
N ALA A 50 5.16 1.91 -0.21
CA ALA A 50 3.99 1.29 0.40
C ALA A 50 3.69 1.90 1.79
N MET A 51 4.72 2.10 2.60
CA MET A 51 4.58 2.54 4.00
C MET A 51 4.50 4.07 4.14
N VAL A 52 5.42 4.80 3.53
CA VAL A 52 5.54 6.26 3.60
C VAL A 52 4.65 6.90 2.53
N GLY A 53 3.34 6.77 2.76
CA GLY A 53 2.31 7.40 1.96
C GLY A 53 1.72 8.67 2.62
N PRO A 54 0.84 9.40 1.92
CA PRO A 54 0.27 10.65 2.44
C PRO A 54 -0.63 10.49 3.67
N ALA A 55 -0.96 9.26 4.06
CA ALA A 55 -1.56 8.96 5.37
C ALA A 55 -0.73 9.50 6.55
N VAL A 56 0.58 9.71 6.36
CA VAL A 56 1.46 10.36 7.34
C VAL A 56 0.98 11.77 7.75
N LEU A 57 0.19 12.45 6.90
CA LEU A 57 -0.42 13.75 7.19
C LEU A 57 -1.42 13.72 8.36
N SER A 58 -1.85 12.54 8.79
CA SER A 58 -2.73 12.34 9.95
C SER A 58 -1.98 12.04 11.24
N LEU A 59 -0.65 11.85 11.22
CA LEU A 59 0.12 11.55 12.45
C LEU A 59 0.02 12.66 13.52
N PRO A 60 0.08 13.97 13.19
CA PRO A 60 -0.17 15.02 14.17
C PRO A 60 -1.53 14.86 14.86
N TYR A 61 -2.55 14.46 14.10
CA TYR A 61 -3.91 14.28 14.58
C TYR A 61 -4.02 13.07 15.52
N ALA A 62 -3.24 12.02 15.29
CA ALA A 62 -3.15 10.91 16.24
C ALA A 62 -2.50 11.35 17.57
N LEU A 63 -1.46 12.18 17.54
CA LEU A 63 -0.87 12.72 18.77
C LEU A 63 -1.87 13.61 19.53
N ARG A 64 -2.77 14.31 18.85
CA ARG A 64 -3.87 15.09 19.48
C ARG A 64 -4.73 14.23 20.42
N GLY A 65 -5.07 13.00 20.02
CA GLY A 65 -6.02 12.19 20.78
C GLY A 65 -5.44 11.46 21.99
N ILE A 66 -4.12 11.24 22.04
CA ILE A 66 -3.44 10.52 23.15
C ILE A 66 -2.31 11.30 23.82
N GLY A 67 -1.95 12.46 23.30
CA GLY A 67 -0.93 13.34 23.85
C GLY A 67 0.51 12.97 23.44
N TRP A 68 1.46 13.79 23.88
CA TRP A 68 2.88 13.70 23.51
C TRP A 68 3.54 12.36 23.83
N ALA A 69 3.62 12.03 25.13
CA ALA A 69 4.40 10.88 25.60
C ALA A 69 3.80 9.57 25.07
N LEU A 70 2.49 9.39 25.22
CA LEU A 70 1.81 8.19 24.75
C LEU A 70 1.80 8.12 23.21
N GLY A 71 1.57 9.23 22.51
CA GLY A 71 1.60 9.29 21.05
C GLY A 71 2.95 8.88 20.45
N LEU A 72 4.05 9.45 20.94
CA LEU A 72 5.40 9.11 20.47
C LEU A 72 5.81 7.69 20.89
N ALA A 73 5.46 7.26 22.10
CA ALA A 73 5.71 5.90 22.56
C ALA A 73 4.95 4.87 21.71
N THR A 74 3.67 5.10 21.43
CA THR A 74 2.84 4.25 20.56
C THR A 74 3.35 4.22 19.13
N LEU A 75 3.73 5.38 18.55
CA LEU A 75 4.35 5.44 17.22
C LEU A 75 5.63 4.59 17.15
N THR A 76 6.48 4.69 18.17
CA THR A 76 7.75 3.94 18.25
C THR A 76 7.52 2.46 18.47
N ALA A 77 6.59 2.09 19.36
CA ALA A 77 6.24 0.71 19.65
C ALA A 77 5.66 0.01 18.41
N LEU A 78 4.76 0.69 17.68
CA LEU A 78 4.20 0.15 16.44
C LEU A 78 5.25 0.03 15.33
N ALA A 79 6.18 0.97 15.24
CA ALA A 79 7.32 0.85 14.33
C ALA A 79 8.17 -0.39 14.65
N ALA A 80 8.50 -0.61 15.93
CA ALA A 80 9.29 -1.75 16.37
C ALA A 80 8.58 -3.10 16.14
N VAL A 81 7.30 -3.18 16.51
CA VAL A 81 6.47 -4.38 16.28
C VAL A 81 6.36 -4.66 14.79
N SER A 82 6.07 -3.65 13.97
CA SER A 82 5.96 -3.79 12.51
C SER A 82 7.30 -4.21 11.87
N PHE A 83 8.42 -3.62 12.30
CA PHE A 83 9.74 -4.02 11.82
C PHE A 83 10.02 -5.49 12.14
N TYR A 84 9.73 -5.90 13.38
CA TYR A 84 9.93 -7.28 13.82
C TYR A 84 9.05 -8.27 13.05
N THR A 85 7.77 -7.95 12.82
CA THR A 85 6.88 -8.85 12.07
C THR A 85 7.30 -8.98 10.61
N TYR A 86 7.77 -7.90 9.96
CA TYR A 86 8.33 -8.00 8.61
C TYR A 86 9.67 -8.71 8.55
N TYR A 87 10.52 -8.52 9.56
CA TYR A 87 11.74 -9.30 9.69
C TYR A 87 11.42 -10.79 9.79
N ALA A 88 10.53 -11.18 10.71
CA ALA A 88 10.10 -12.57 10.87
C ALA A 88 9.51 -13.14 9.57
N MET A 89 8.65 -12.37 8.88
CA MET A 89 8.09 -12.77 7.59
C MET A 89 9.18 -13.00 6.52
N SER A 90 10.18 -12.12 6.43
CA SER A 90 11.30 -12.29 5.51
C SER A 90 12.11 -13.55 5.81
N ARG A 91 12.26 -13.91 7.10
CA ARG A 91 12.95 -15.15 7.50
C ARG A 91 12.16 -16.40 7.11
N VAL A 92 10.83 -16.35 7.21
CA VAL A 92 9.96 -17.45 6.75
C VAL A 92 10.09 -17.62 5.23
N LEU A 93 10.06 -16.51 4.48
CA LEU A 93 10.25 -16.54 3.03
C LEU A 93 11.64 -17.09 2.63
N ASP A 94 12.70 -16.67 3.33
CA ASP A 94 14.06 -17.16 3.12
C ASP A 94 14.16 -18.67 3.37
N HIS A 95 13.49 -19.17 4.42
CA HIS A 95 13.44 -20.61 4.72
C HIS A 95 12.71 -21.40 3.63
N CYS A 96 11.56 -20.91 3.15
CA CYS A 96 10.83 -21.55 2.06
C CYS A 96 11.66 -21.54 0.76
N GLU A 97 12.31 -20.41 0.42
CA GLU A 97 13.17 -20.30 -0.78
C GLU A 97 14.36 -21.26 -0.71
N ALA A 98 15.02 -21.38 0.45
CA ALA A 98 16.12 -22.33 0.67
C ALA A 98 15.68 -23.80 0.50
N ALA A 99 14.41 -24.10 0.76
CA ALA A 99 13.82 -25.41 0.53
C ALA A 99 13.19 -25.56 -0.88
N GLY A 100 13.50 -24.66 -1.81
CA GLY A 100 13.02 -24.69 -3.19
C GLY A 100 11.59 -24.19 -3.41
N ARG A 101 10.91 -23.68 -2.37
CA ARG A 101 9.54 -23.16 -2.42
C ARG A 101 9.52 -21.64 -2.41
N ARG A 102 9.76 -21.02 -3.56
CA ARG A 102 9.69 -19.55 -3.68
C ARG A 102 8.23 -19.08 -3.83
N HIS A 103 7.75 -18.36 -2.82
CA HIS A 103 6.41 -17.77 -2.82
C HIS A 103 6.42 -16.35 -3.35
N ILE A 104 5.48 -16.03 -4.25
CA ILE A 104 5.36 -14.71 -4.88
C ILE A 104 4.28 -13.87 -4.18
N ARG A 105 3.23 -14.51 -3.68
CA ARG A 105 2.08 -13.85 -3.07
C ARG A 105 1.98 -14.19 -1.59
N PHE A 106 1.47 -13.24 -0.81
CA PHE A 106 1.26 -13.46 0.62
C PHE A 106 0.26 -14.60 0.88
N ARG A 107 -0.77 -14.74 0.03
CA ARG A 107 -1.72 -15.85 0.11
C ARG A 107 -1.11 -17.21 -0.14
N ASP A 108 -0.13 -17.30 -1.05
CA ASP A 108 0.50 -18.56 -1.43
C ASP A 108 1.41 -19.01 -0.28
N LEU A 109 2.15 -18.06 0.31
CA LEU A 109 2.93 -18.28 1.52
C LEU A 109 2.05 -18.74 2.70
N ALA A 110 0.93 -18.06 2.94
CA ALA A 110 0.02 -18.43 4.02
C ALA A 110 -0.61 -19.80 3.82
N ALA A 111 -0.93 -20.19 2.58
CA ALA A 111 -1.44 -21.53 2.28
C ALA A 111 -0.39 -22.62 2.57
N ASP A 112 0.89 -22.37 2.23
CA ASP A 112 2.01 -23.29 2.51
C ASP A 112 2.26 -23.44 4.02
N VAL A 113 2.21 -22.34 4.78
CA VAL A 113 2.58 -22.32 6.20
C VAL A 113 1.41 -22.63 7.14
N LEU A 114 0.22 -22.10 6.86
CA LEU A 114 -0.97 -22.20 7.74
C LEU A 114 -1.97 -23.27 7.26
N GLY A 115 -1.78 -23.81 6.06
CA GLY A 115 -2.75 -24.69 5.41
C GLY A 115 -4.03 -23.98 4.97
N SER A 116 -5.07 -24.75 4.66
CA SER A 116 -6.38 -24.26 4.19
C SER A 116 -7.39 -23.98 5.31
N GLY A 117 -6.93 -23.80 6.55
CA GLY A 117 -7.76 -23.59 7.73
C GLY A 117 -8.25 -22.15 7.94
N TRP A 118 -8.86 -21.88 9.09
CA TRP A 118 -9.41 -20.56 9.45
C TRP A 118 -8.39 -19.42 9.37
N ALA A 119 -7.13 -19.69 9.71
CA ALA A 119 -6.07 -18.67 9.73
C ALA A 119 -5.74 -18.14 8.33
N PHE A 120 -5.82 -19.00 7.31
CA PHE A 120 -5.69 -18.58 5.90
C PHE A 120 -6.82 -17.62 5.50
N TYR A 121 -8.08 -17.97 5.80
CA TYR A 121 -9.22 -17.13 5.48
C TYR A 121 -9.19 -15.80 6.21
N LEU A 122 -8.79 -15.79 7.49
CA LEU A 122 -8.60 -14.56 8.25
C LEU A 122 -7.55 -13.66 7.60
N MET A 123 -6.39 -14.21 7.23
CA MET A 123 -5.34 -13.46 6.55
C MET A 123 -5.85 -12.85 5.23
N VAL A 124 -6.50 -13.65 4.38
CA VAL A 124 -7.03 -13.16 3.10
C VAL A 124 -8.09 -12.07 3.30
N ALA A 125 -8.95 -12.21 4.31
CA ALA A 125 -9.95 -11.20 4.65
C ALA A 125 -9.31 -9.89 5.14
N VAL A 126 -8.34 -9.97 6.06
CA VAL A 126 -7.61 -8.80 6.57
C VAL A 126 -6.83 -8.12 5.45
N GLN A 127 -6.14 -8.88 4.60
CA GLN A 127 -5.42 -8.36 3.44
C GLN A 127 -6.35 -7.63 2.48
N GLY A 128 -7.52 -8.22 2.19
CA GLY A 128 -8.54 -7.60 1.36
C GLY A 128 -9.08 -6.30 1.95
N ALA A 129 -9.40 -6.30 3.25
CA ALA A 129 -9.87 -5.13 3.96
C ALA A 129 -8.84 -3.98 3.94
N ILE A 130 -7.56 -4.28 4.16
CA ILE A 130 -6.47 -3.29 4.08
C ILE A 130 -6.39 -2.71 2.66
N ASN A 131 -6.40 -3.55 1.62
CA ASN A 131 -6.27 -3.08 0.25
C ASN A 131 -7.46 -2.20 -0.19
N VAL A 132 -8.67 -2.58 0.20
CA VAL A 132 -9.88 -1.77 -0.05
C VAL A 132 -9.82 -0.46 0.75
N GLY A 133 -9.45 -0.53 2.03
CA GLY A 133 -9.32 0.63 2.91
C GLY A 133 -8.31 1.66 2.40
N VAL A 134 -7.11 1.21 1.99
CA VAL A 134 -6.07 2.08 1.40
C VAL A 134 -6.58 2.76 0.13
N THR A 135 -7.33 2.04 -0.72
CA THR A 135 -7.91 2.60 -1.95
C THR A 135 -8.94 3.68 -1.65
N ILE A 136 -9.89 3.42 -0.74
CA ILE A 136 -10.90 4.39 -0.30
C ILE A 136 -10.22 5.60 0.35
N GLY A 137 -9.30 5.36 1.29
CA GLY A 137 -8.57 6.41 1.98
C GLY A 137 -7.77 7.30 1.02
N SER A 138 -7.17 6.72 -0.02
CA SER A 138 -6.44 7.48 -1.04
C SER A 138 -7.36 8.41 -1.82
N ILE A 139 -8.56 7.96 -2.21
CA ILE A 139 -9.56 8.78 -2.89
C ILE A 139 -10.00 9.94 -1.99
N LEU A 140 -10.35 9.66 -0.73
CA LEU A 140 -10.82 10.67 0.22
C LEU A 140 -9.73 11.70 0.53
N LEU A 141 -8.49 11.26 0.78
CA LEU A 141 -7.38 12.15 1.10
C LEU A 141 -6.98 13.01 -0.10
N ALA A 142 -6.98 12.46 -1.31
CA ALA A 142 -6.74 13.21 -2.54
C ALA A 142 -7.85 14.25 -2.79
N GLY A 143 -9.12 13.87 -2.60
CA GLY A 143 -10.25 14.78 -2.70
C GLY A 143 -10.16 15.93 -1.69
N ASN A 144 -9.83 15.63 -0.43
CA ASN A 144 -9.61 16.63 0.60
C ASN A 144 -8.42 17.55 0.26
N SER A 145 -7.31 16.99 -0.22
CA SER A 145 -6.12 17.77 -0.61
C SER A 145 -6.42 18.72 -1.78
N LEU A 146 -7.17 18.25 -2.79
CA LEU A 146 -7.63 19.10 -3.89
C LEU A 146 -8.57 20.21 -3.40
N GLN A 147 -9.48 19.91 -2.48
CA GLN A 147 -10.37 20.91 -1.90
C GLN A 147 -9.57 22.01 -1.17
N ILE A 148 -8.55 21.63 -0.41
CA ILE A 148 -7.65 22.57 0.28
C ILE A 148 -6.97 23.50 -0.73
N MET A 149 -6.40 22.94 -1.81
CA MET A 149 -5.79 23.74 -2.88
C MET A 149 -6.80 24.65 -3.57
N TYR A 150 -7.99 24.14 -3.89
CA TYR A 150 -9.07 24.92 -4.49
C TYR A 150 -9.49 26.10 -3.61
N SER A 151 -9.74 25.86 -2.33
CA SER A 151 -10.12 26.92 -1.38
C SER A 151 -9.02 27.97 -1.18
N SER A 152 -7.75 27.59 -1.39
CA SER A 152 -6.61 28.52 -1.37
C SER A 152 -6.55 29.42 -2.62
N LEU A 153 -6.93 28.89 -3.78
CA LEU A 153 -6.90 29.59 -5.07
C LEU A 153 -8.16 30.39 -5.35
N VAL A 154 -9.32 29.86 -4.95
CA VAL A 154 -10.66 30.44 -5.17
C VAL A 154 -11.42 30.50 -3.84
N PRO A 155 -11.11 31.50 -2.98
CA PRO A 155 -11.82 31.67 -1.72
C PRO A 155 -13.33 31.85 -1.94
N GLY A 156 -14.14 31.08 -1.20
CA GLY A 156 -15.61 31.13 -1.33
C GLY A 156 -16.17 30.46 -2.59
N GLY A 157 -15.37 29.67 -3.31
CA GLY A 157 -15.82 28.95 -4.50
C GLY A 157 -16.94 27.93 -4.21
N PRO A 158 -17.81 27.63 -5.20
CA PRO A 158 -18.99 26.79 -5.00
C PRO A 158 -18.70 25.29 -4.83
N LEU A 159 -17.49 24.83 -5.18
CA LEU A 159 -17.17 23.40 -5.19
C LEU A 159 -16.97 22.86 -3.78
N LYS A 160 -17.79 21.85 -3.44
CA LYS A 160 -17.74 21.08 -2.20
C LYS A 160 -16.84 19.84 -2.33
N LEU A 161 -16.40 19.29 -1.19
CA LEU A 161 -15.53 18.09 -1.09
C LEU A 161 -15.93 16.94 -2.02
N TYR A 162 -17.23 16.62 -2.12
CA TYR A 162 -17.70 15.50 -2.94
C TYR A 162 -17.38 15.66 -4.44
N HIS A 163 -17.30 16.88 -4.97
CA HIS A 163 -16.91 17.10 -6.36
C HIS A 163 -15.47 16.64 -6.60
N PHE A 164 -14.56 16.94 -5.67
CA PHE A 164 -13.17 16.54 -5.74
C PHE A 164 -13.02 15.02 -5.54
N ILE A 165 -13.79 14.42 -4.63
CA ILE A 165 -13.84 12.97 -4.45
C ILE A 165 -14.27 12.27 -5.75
N ILE A 166 -15.35 12.75 -6.39
CA ILE A 166 -15.84 12.20 -7.67
C ILE A 166 -14.76 12.35 -8.74
N ALA A 167 -14.13 13.52 -8.88
CA ALA A 167 -13.09 13.76 -9.88
C ALA A 167 -11.90 12.80 -9.71
N VAL A 168 -11.39 12.65 -8.48
CA VAL A 168 -10.28 11.71 -8.19
C VAL A 168 -10.69 10.27 -8.46
N ALA A 169 -11.90 9.87 -8.02
CA ALA A 169 -12.40 8.52 -8.24
C ALA A 169 -12.53 8.21 -9.74
N SER A 170 -13.04 9.15 -10.53
CA SER A 170 -13.12 9.02 -11.99
C SER A 170 -11.73 8.89 -12.63
N VAL A 171 -10.76 9.71 -12.24
CA VAL A 171 -9.38 9.60 -12.72
C VAL A 171 -8.78 8.25 -12.35
N LEU A 172 -8.89 7.81 -11.10
CA LEU A 172 -8.37 6.50 -10.67
C LEU A 172 -9.06 5.34 -11.38
N ALA A 173 -10.37 5.42 -11.62
CA ALA A 173 -11.12 4.41 -12.37
C ALA A 173 -10.65 4.31 -13.83
N LEU A 174 -10.29 5.44 -14.46
CA LEU A 174 -9.71 5.45 -15.81
C LEU A 174 -8.27 4.91 -15.80
N LEU A 175 -7.44 5.39 -14.87
CA LEU A 175 -6.04 4.96 -14.77
C LEU A 175 -5.92 3.47 -14.44
N SER A 176 -6.86 2.92 -13.68
CA SER A 176 -6.88 1.50 -13.35
C SER A 176 -7.13 0.59 -14.56
N GLN A 177 -7.75 1.10 -15.63
CA GLN A 177 -7.92 0.35 -16.88
C GLN A 177 -6.63 0.22 -17.69
N MET A 178 -5.63 1.08 -17.46
CA MET A 178 -4.39 1.04 -18.23
C MET A 178 -3.56 -0.21 -17.89
N PRO A 179 -3.03 -0.94 -18.89
CA PRO A 179 -2.12 -2.04 -18.65
C PRO A 179 -0.94 -1.59 -17.81
N SER A 180 -0.47 -2.46 -16.91
CA SER A 180 0.70 -2.25 -16.03
C SER A 180 1.80 -1.45 -16.74
N PHE A 181 2.09 -0.25 -16.23
CA PHE A 181 3.23 0.54 -16.70
C PHE A 181 4.50 -0.25 -16.41
N HIS A 182 5.24 -0.54 -17.47
CA HIS A 182 6.39 -1.43 -17.50
C HIS A 182 7.64 -0.88 -16.77
N SER A 183 7.46 0.01 -15.79
CA SER A 183 8.54 0.70 -15.08
C SER A 183 8.21 1.06 -13.63
N LEU A 184 7.65 0.11 -12.88
CA LEU A 184 7.40 0.26 -11.43
C LEU A 184 8.64 0.73 -10.64
N ARG A 185 9.85 0.44 -11.14
CA ARG A 185 11.11 0.86 -10.49
C ARG A 185 11.32 2.36 -10.47
N TYR A 186 11.14 3.04 -11.60
CA TYR A 186 11.32 4.50 -11.65
C TYR A 186 10.14 5.22 -10.99
N ILE A 187 8.94 4.65 -11.07
CA ILE A 187 7.76 5.18 -10.38
C ILE A 187 7.99 5.16 -8.86
N ASN A 188 8.56 4.09 -8.29
CA ASN A 188 8.77 3.99 -6.84
C ASN A 188 9.92 4.85 -6.32
N LEU A 189 10.98 5.07 -7.12
CA LEU A 189 11.99 6.07 -6.78
C LEU A 189 11.38 7.49 -6.79
N GLY A 190 10.61 7.82 -7.82
CA GLY A 190 9.88 9.09 -7.87
C GLY A 190 8.95 9.23 -6.67
N SER A 191 8.22 8.17 -6.34
CA SER A 191 7.29 8.09 -5.21
C SER A 191 7.98 8.34 -3.86
N LEU A 192 9.16 7.77 -3.64
CA LEU A 192 9.99 8.07 -2.48
C LEU A 192 10.37 9.57 -2.39
N VAL A 193 10.79 10.16 -3.53
CA VAL A 193 11.15 11.58 -3.57
C VAL A 193 9.94 12.47 -3.28
N LEU A 194 8.77 12.12 -3.83
CA LEU A 194 7.51 12.82 -3.55
C LEU A 194 7.17 12.75 -2.05
N SER A 195 7.31 11.57 -1.43
CA SER A 195 6.94 11.37 -0.02
C SER A 195 7.84 12.10 0.95
N VAL A 196 9.15 12.07 0.74
CA VAL A 196 10.10 12.90 1.48
C VAL A 196 9.84 14.38 1.22
N GLY A 197 9.57 14.75 -0.04
CA GLY A 197 9.33 16.14 -0.45
C GLY A 197 8.15 16.79 0.28
N TYR A 198 6.95 16.19 0.21
CA TYR A 198 5.78 16.78 0.86
C TYR A 198 5.90 16.73 2.39
N THR A 199 6.53 15.71 2.99
CA THR A 199 6.69 15.65 4.46
C THR A 199 7.62 16.74 4.97
N ILE A 200 8.72 17.02 4.26
CA ILE A 200 9.60 18.16 4.57
C ILE A 200 8.86 19.48 4.42
N LEU A 201 8.14 19.69 3.32
CA LEU A 201 7.39 20.93 3.06
C LEU A 201 6.33 21.18 4.14
N VAL A 202 5.55 20.17 4.52
CA VAL A 202 4.54 20.30 5.57
C VAL A 202 5.19 20.53 6.92
N SER A 203 6.24 19.79 7.28
CA SER A 203 6.95 19.99 8.56
C SER A 203 7.52 21.40 8.65
N ALA A 204 8.16 21.90 7.59
CA ALA A 204 8.67 23.27 7.53
C ALA A 204 7.55 24.31 7.63
N ALA A 205 6.41 24.07 6.99
CA ALA A 205 5.24 24.94 7.10
C ALA A 205 4.65 24.95 8.51
N CYS A 206 4.59 23.80 9.20
CA CYS A 206 4.20 23.69 10.60
C CYS A 206 5.16 24.46 11.52
N ILE A 207 6.48 24.31 11.33
CA ILE A 207 7.50 25.05 12.08
C ILE A 207 7.29 26.56 11.90
N ARG A 208 7.16 27.03 10.65
CA ARG A 208 6.93 28.45 10.37
C ARG A 208 5.63 28.96 11.00
N ALA A 209 4.55 28.18 10.92
CA ALA A 209 3.27 28.54 11.52
C ALA A 209 3.40 28.70 13.05
N GLY A 210 4.04 27.73 13.73
CA GLY A 210 4.22 27.73 15.18
C GLY A 210 5.27 28.72 15.72
N LEU A 211 6.10 29.31 14.84
CA LEU A 211 7.04 30.40 15.15
C LEU A 211 6.53 31.79 14.72
N SER A 212 5.40 31.86 14.02
CA SER A 212 4.86 33.13 13.53
C SER A 212 4.32 34.00 14.66
N SER A 213 4.24 35.32 14.45
CA SER A 213 3.66 36.27 15.43
C SER A 213 2.19 35.97 15.73
N ASN A 214 1.49 35.32 14.79
CA ASN A 214 0.09 34.91 14.90
C ASN A 214 -0.01 33.39 15.08
N ALA A 215 0.97 32.77 15.76
CA ALA A 215 1.00 31.33 15.95
C ALA A 215 -0.28 30.82 16.64
N PRO A 216 -0.79 29.64 16.25
CA PRO A 216 -1.89 29.01 16.96
C PRO A 216 -1.57 28.81 18.45
N ALA A 217 -2.61 28.85 19.30
CA ALA A 217 -2.46 28.56 20.71
C ALA A 217 -1.95 27.12 20.91
N LYS A 218 -0.88 26.97 21.69
CA LYS A 218 -0.22 25.69 21.97
C LYS A 218 -0.89 24.99 23.16
N ASP A 219 -2.15 24.61 22.99
CA ASP A 219 -2.88 23.81 23.96
C ASP A 219 -2.75 22.32 23.64
N TYR A 220 -2.22 21.54 24.57
CA TYR A 220 -2.05 20.09 24.46
C TYR A 220 -2.96 19.32 25.42
N SER A 221 -3.98 19.98 25.97
CA SER A 221 -4.99 19.34 26.78
C SER A 221 -5.75 18.30 25.96
N LEU A 222 -6.07 17.18 26.61
CA LEU A 222 -6.94 16.15 26.04
C LEU A 222 -8.39 16.49 26.37
N SER A 223 -9.33 15.88 25.64
CA SER A 223 -10.77 16.08 25.94
C SER A 223 -11.06 15.84 27.43
N THR A 224 -11.84 16.73 28.00
CA THR A 224 -12.33 16.66 29.38
C THR A 224 -13.41 15.58 29.54
N SER A 225 -14.09 15.21 28.45
CA SER A 225 -15.07 14.13 28.43
C SER A 225 -14.37 12.78 28.41
N LYS A 226 -14.69 11.90 29.38
CA LYS A 226 -14.12 10.55 29.44
C LYS A 226 -14.44 9.72 28.18
N SER A 227 -15.65 9.85 27.63
CA SER A 227 -16.05 9.10 26.45
C SER A 227 -15.30 9.56 25.21
N GLU A 228 -15.25 10.87 24.96
CA GLU A 228 -14.52 11.45 23.84
C GLU A 228 -13.03 11.12 23.92
N LYS A 229 -12.42 11.28 25.10
CA LYS A 229 -11.02 10.90 25.34
C LYS A 229 -10.74 9.43 25.01
N THR A 230 -11.69 8.54 25.31
CA THR A 230 -11.56 7.10 25.01
C THR A 230 -11.67 6.83 23.50
N PHE A 231 -12.64 7.44 22.82
CA PHE A 231 -12.78 7.31 21.36
C PHE A 231 -11.59 7.91 20.61
N ASP A 232 -11.11 9.08 21.03
CA ASP A 232 -9.92 9.72 20.51
C ASP A 232 -8.68 8.82 20.69
N ALA A 233 -8.58 8.13 21.83
CA ALA A 233 -7.49 7.20 22.07
C ALA A 233 -7.49 6.01 21.10
N PHE A 234 -8.64 5.34 20.93
CA PHE A 234 -8.76 4.23 19.98
C PHE A 234 -8.53 4.68 18.53
N LEU A 235 -9.07 5.84 18.16
CA LEU A 235 -8.86 6.41 16.83
C LEU A 235 -7.37 6.71 16.59
N SER A 236 -6.68 7.27 17.58
CA SER A 236 -5.26 7.60 17.49
C SER A 236 -4.40 6.35 17.31
N VAL A 237 -4.64 5.31 18.12
CA VAL A 237 -3.94 4.02 17.99
C VAL A 237 -4.20 3.40 16.61
N SER A 238 -5.44 3.48 16.11
CA SER A 238 -5.80 3.00 14.77
C SER A 238 -5.05 3.73 13.65
N ILE A 239 -4.98 5.07 13.71
CA ILE A 239 -4.23 5.88 12.73
C ILE A 239 -2.74 5.52 12.76
N LEU A 240 -2.14 5.43 13.96
CA LEU A 240 -0.73 5.06 14.11
C LEU A 240 -0.44 3.64 13.61
N ALA A 241 -1.33 2.68 13.87
CA ALA A 241 -1.18 1.32 13.41
C ALA A 241 -1.31 1.22 11.88
N ALA A 242 -2.26 1.96 11.29
CA ALA A 242 -2.45 2.00 9.84
C ALA A 242 -1.23 2.57 9.11
N ALA A 243 -0.48 3.49 9.71
CA ALA A 243 0.73 4.07 9.12
C ALA A 243 1.87 3.04 8.88
N PHE A 244 1.86 1.91 9.60
CA PHE A 244 2.83 0.83 9.43
C PHE A 244 2.25 -0.44 8.76
N GLY A 245 0.95 -0.46 8.48
CA GLY A 245 0.23 -1.62 7.98
C GLY A 245 0.39 -1.83 6.48
N ASN A 246 1.38 -2.63 6.06
CA ASN A 246 1.57 -3.10 4.68
C ASN A 246 1.35 -4.60 4.57
N GLY A 247 0.51 -5.01 3.62
CA GLY A 247 0.18 -6.41 3.35
C GLY A 247 0.77 -6.96 2.04
N ILE A 248 1.83 -6.34 1.53
CA ILE A 248 2.41 -6.69 0.22
C ILE A 248 3.90 -7.05 0.29
N LEU A 249 4.40 -7.38 1.49
CA LEU A 249 5.81 -7.70 1.70
C LEU A 249 6.29 -8.89 0.83
N PRO A 250 5.56 -10.02 0.76
CA PRO A 250 5.97 -11.14 -0.10
C PRO A 250 6.03 -10.76 -1.59
N GLU A 251 5.06 -9.97 -2.06
CA GLU A 251 5.00 -9.46 -3.43
C GLU A 251 6.18 -8.53 -3.74
N ILE A 252 6.59 -7.68 -2.78
CA ILE A 252 7.78 -6.83 -2.90
C ILE A 252 9.05 -7.70 -2.94
N GLN A 253 9.18 -8.68 -2.03
CA GLN A 253 10.33 -9.58 -2.01
C GLN A 253 10.48 -10.34 -3.32
N ALA A 254 9.37 -10.73 -3.94
CA ALA A 254 9.37 -11.44 -5.21
C ALA A 254 10.07 -10.64 -6.34
N THR A 255 10.11 -9.30 -6.24
CA THR A 255 10.83 -8.42 -7.19
C THR A 255 12.35 -8.44 -7.07
N LEU A 256 12.91 -9.10 -6.04
CA LEU A 256 14.36 -9.25 -5.82
C LEU A 256 14.96 -10.41 -6.61
N VAL A 257 16.14 -10.20 -7.16
CA VAL A 257 16.88 -11.28 -7.84
C VAL A 257 17.16 -12.40 -6.81
N PRO A 258 16.78 -13.66 -7.08
CA PRO A 258 17.12 -14.79 -6.22
C PRO A 258 18.65 -14.92 -5.97
N PRO A 259 19.09 -15.39 -4.80
CA PRO A 259 18.31 -15.60 -3.58
C PRO A 259 17.93 -14.25 -2.94
N ALA A 260 16.74 -14.15 -2.35
CA ALA A 260 16.31 -12.94 -1.64
C ALA A 260 16.89 -12.84 -0.21
N ALA A 261 17.46 -13.94 0.29
CA ALA A 261 17.99 -14.05 1.63
C ALA A 261 18.94 -12.92 2.02
N GLY A 262 18.67 -12.31 3.18
CA GLY A 262 19.43 -11.17 3.73
C GLY A 262 19.27 -9.83 2.99
N LYS A 263 18.80 -9.82 1.73
CA LYS A 263 18.51 -8.59 0.97
C LYS A 263 17.31 -7.85 1.54
N MET A 264 16.28 -8.57 1.98
CA MET A 264 15.09 -7.94 2.56
C MET A 264 15.35 -7.22 3.88
N VAL A 265 16.26 -7.72 4.72
CA VAL A 265 16.62 -7.02 5.96
C VAL A 265 17.24 -5.66 5.67
N LYS A 266 18.12 -5.56 4.65
CA LYS A 266 18.69 -4.28 4.21
C LYS A 266 17.62 -3.34 3.66
N ALA A 267 16.65 -3.87 2.91
CA ALA A 267 15.51 -3.12 2.41
C ALA A 267 14.63 -2.58 3.56
N LEU A 268 14.39 -3.40 4.59
CA LEU A 268 13.66 -3.00 5.80
C LEU A 268 14.38 -1.87 6.53
N VAL A 269 15.70 -1.95 6.71
CA VAL A 269 16.48 -0.90 7.38
C VAL A 269 16.35 0.45 6.64
N ILE A 270 16.46 0.47 5.30
CA ILE A 270 16.21 1.69 4.51
C ILE A 270 14.81 2.22 4.75
N ASN A 271 13.79 1.37 4.63
CA ASN A 271 12.39 1.76 4.79
C ASN A 271 12.13 2.43 6.15
N TYR A 272 12.55 1.81 7.25
CA TYR A 272 12.31 2.36 8.58
C TYR A 272 13.19 3.57 8.89
N SER A 273 14.36 3.68 8.26
CA SER A 273 15.17 4.91 8.34
C SER A 273 14.43 6.08 7.69
N VAL A 274 13.89 5.90 6.48
CA VAL A 274 13.10 6.95 5.82
C VAL A 274 11.82 7.25 6.61
N ALA A 275 11.13 6.23 7.09
CA ALA A 275 9.94 6.42 7.92
C ALA A 275 10.24 7.22 9.19
N PHE A 276 11.37 6.97 9.85
CA PHE A 276 11.80 7.78 10.99
C PHE A 276 11.92 9.27 10.61
N PHE A 277 12.64 9.58 9.53
CA PHE A 277 12.86 10.95 9.06
C PHE A 277 11.64 11.62 8.41
N THR A 278 10.56 10.90 8.17
CA THR A 278 9.33 11.46 7.58
C THR A 278 8.19 11.51 8.59
N PHE A 279 8.01 10.48 9.40
CA PHE A 279 6.90 10.35 10.35
C PHE A 279 7.12 11.22 11.58
N TYR A 280 8.31 11.15 12.20
CA TYR A 280 8.56 11.86 13.46
C TYR A 280 8.60 13.37 13.27
N PRO A 281 9.33 13.94 12.29
CA PRO A 281 9.33 15.39 12.10
C PRO A 281 7.93 15.94 11.84
N LEU A 282 7.14 15.27 11.00
CA LEU A 282 5.78 15.70 10.71
C LEU A 282 4.86 15.58 11.93
N ALA A 283 4.87 14.44 12.63
CA ALA A 283 4.08 14.23 13.85
C ALA A 283 4.41 15.27 14.92
N ILE A 284 5.70 15.49 15.19
CA ILE A 284 6.19 16.42 16.21
C ILE A 284 5.86 17.86 15.81
N THR A 285 6.27 18.30 14.62
CA THR A 285 6.11 19.71 14.22
C THR A 285 4.64 20.08 14.02
N GLY A 286 3.84 19.17 13.45
CA GLY A 286 2.40 19.37 13.29
C GLY A 286 1.68 19.44 14.63
N TYR A 287 1.92 18.51 15.55
CA TYR A 287 1.27 18.55 16.85
C TYR A 287 1.77 19.73 17.67
N TRP A 288 3.07 20.01 17.68
CA TRP A 288 3.66 21.18 18.34
C TRP A 288 3.05 22.50 17.87
N ALA A 289 2.85 22.68 16.56
CA ALA A 289 2.35 23.93 16.01
C ALA A 289 0.86 24.18 16.32
N PHE A 290 0.05 23.13 16.42
CA PHE A 290 -1.42 23.24 16.43
C PHE A 290 -2.12 22.66 17.66
N GLY A 291 -1.47 21.80 18.44
CA GLY A 291 -2.02 21.23 19.67
C GLY A 291 -3.39 20.57 19.46
N GLN A 292 -4.39 20.96 20.25
CA GLN A 292 -5.77 20.47 20.16
C GLN A 292 -6.46 20.84 18.82
N THR A 293 -5.99 21.87 18.12
CA THR A 293 -6.63 22.36 16.88
C THR A 293 -6.17 21.63 15.62
N VAL A 294 -5.25 20.67 15.74
CA VAL A 294 -4.81 19.82 14.62
C VAL A 294 -6.01 19.22 13.91
N GLN A 295 -6.05 19.38 12.59
CA GLN A 295 -7.02 18.73 11.71
C GLN A 295 -6.50 17.35 11.26
N SER A 296 -7.40 16.48 10.83
CA SER A 296 -7.08 15.11 10.37
C SER A 296 -6.12 15.06 9.17
N ASN A 297 -6.02 16.17 8.43
CA ASN A 297 -5.00 16.41 7.42
C ASN A 297 -4.12 17.60 7.85
N ALA A 298 -2.83 17.39 8.06
CA ALA A 298 -1.90 18.45 8.47
C ALA A 298 -1.86 19.66 7.51
N ILE A 299 -2.14 19.47 6.22
CA ILE A 299 -2.23 20.59 5.26
C ILE A 299 -3.45 21.47 5.59
N GLN A 300 -4.54 20.87 6.05
CA GLN A 300 -5.75 21.59 6.46
C GLN A 300 -5.51 22.40 7.73
N SER A 301 -4.68 21.92 8.67
CA SER A 301 -4.28 22.70 9.84
C SER A 301 -3.58 24.02 9.47
N LEU A 302 -2.89 24.08 8.32
CA LEU A 302 -2.26 25.30 7.79
C LEU A 302 -3.27 26.27 7.13
N MET A 303 -4.54 25.87 7.03
CA MET A 303 -5.65 26.66 6.51
C MET A 303 -6.78 26.75 7.56
N PRO A 304 -6.57 27.52 8.65
CA PRO A 304 -7.59 27.67 9.68
C PRO A 304 -8.88 28.27 9.11
N ASN A 305 -10.03 27.87 9.67
CA ASN A 305 -11.36 28.32 9.23
C ASN A 305 -11.56 29.84 9.40
N ALA A 306 -10.83 30.45 10.35
CA ALA A 306 -10.82 31.87 10.59
C ALA A 306 -9.38 32.39 10.51
N GLY A 307 -9.18 33.47 9.75
CA GLY A 307 -7.87 34.09 9.54
C GLY A 307 -7.19 33.67 8.23
N PRO A 308 -6.04 34.30 7.91
CA PRO A 308 -5.29 33.98 6.70
C PRO A 308 -4.61 32.61 6.82
N SER A 309 -4.28 32.02 5.67
CA SER A 309 -3.47 30.80 5.67
C SER A 309 -2.11 31.02 6.32
N LEU A 310 -1.69 30.05 7.13
CA LEU A 310 -0.41 30.05 7.84
C LEU A 310 0.75 29.60 6.95
N ALA A 311 0.45 29.25 5.69
CA ALA A 311 1.44 28.92 4.68
C ALA A 311 1.22 29.70 3.36
N PRO A 312 2.29 30.09 2.64
CA PRO A 312 2.20 30.65 1.31
C PRO A 312 1.46 29.71 0.37
N ARG A 313 0.61 30.29 -0.49
CA ARG A 313 -0.23 29.53 -1.45
C ARG A 313 0.60 28.60 -2.33
N TRP A 314 1.77 29.04 -2.80
CA TRP A 314 2.64 28.22 -3.65
C TRP A 314 3.09 26.93 -2.94
N LEU A 315 3.40 27.00 -1.64
CA LEU A 315 3.85 25.86 -0.85
C LEU A 315 2.71 24.87 -0.67
N LEU A 316 1.50 25.37 -0.37
CA LEU A 316 0.29 24.54 -0.26
C LEU A 316 -0.01 23.83 -1.59
N CYS A 317 -0.03 24.58 -2.70
CA CYS A 317 -0.31 24.01 -4.02
C CYS A 317 0.73 22.95 -4.41
N LEU A 318 2.02 23.25 -4.24
CA LEU A 318 3.09 22.30 -4.51
C LEU A 318 2.93 21.04 -3.66
N THR A 319 2.70 21.20 -2.36
CA THR A 319 2.50 20.07 -1.43
C THR A 319 1.33 19.19 -1.87
N VAL A 320 0.19 19.79 -2.20
CA VAL A 320 -0.98 19.06 -2.68
C VAL A 320 -0.67 18.31 -3.97
N VAL A 321 0.01 18.93 -4.94
CA VAL A 321 0.41 18.27 -6.18
C VAL A 321 1.30 17.04 -5.92
N LEU A 322 2.30 17.16 -5.04
CA LEU A 322 3.16 16.03 -4.66
C LEU A 322 2.37 14.91 -3.98
N VAL A 323 1.46 15.25 -3.08
CA VAL A 323 0.55 14.31 -2.40
C VAL A 323 -0.35 13.60 -3.41
N LEU A 324 -0.90 14.31 -4.40
CA LEU A 324 -1.78 13.70 -5.41
C LEU A 324 -1.03 12.69 -6.27
N PHE A 325 0.16 13.04 -6.77
CA PHE A 325 0.97 12.08 -7.53
C PHE A 325 1.31 10.84 -6.70
N GLN A 326 1.62 11.02 -5.42
CA GLN A 326 1.88 9.90 -4.51
C GLN A 326 0.64 9.02 -4.29
N LEU A 327 -0.52 9.62 -4.03
CA LEU A 327 -1.78 8.89 -3.84
C LEU A 327 -2.20 8.12 -5.09
N LEU A 328 -1.98 8.70 -6.28
CA LEU A 328 -2.23 7.99 -7.54
C LEU A 328 -1.33 6.76 -7.68
N ALA A 329 -0.04 6.88 -7.35
CA ALA A 329 0.89 5.75 -7.38
C ALA A 329 0.49 4.63 -6.41
N ILE A 330 0.15 4.98 -5.17
CA ILE A 330 -0.30 4.02 -4.14
C ILE A 330 -1.62 3.35 -4.54
N ALA A 331 -2.63 4.13 -4.94
CA ALA A 331 -3.93 3.59 -5.32
C ALA A 331 -3.81 2.61 -6.50
N LEU A 332 -2.97 2.92 -7.50
CA LEU A 332 -2.73 2.01 -8.62
C LEU A 332 -2.00 0.73 -8.20
N LEU A 333 -1.05 0.81 -7.26
CA LEU A 333 -0.32 -0.36 -6.73
C LEU A 333 -1.28 -1.32 -5.99
N TYR A 334 -2.10 -0.79 -5.09
CA TYR A 334 -3.00 -1.61 -4.27
C TYR A 334 -4.21 -2.13 -5.07
N ALA A 335 -4.74 -1.34 -6.02
CA ALA A 335 -5.83 -1.78 -6.87
C ALA A 335 -5.45 -2.96 -7.76
N GLN A 336 -4.19 -3.06 -8.21
CA GLN A 336 -3.69 -4.20 -8.99
C GLN A 336 -3.87 -5.54 -8.26
N VAL A 337 -3.57 -5.58 -6.96
CA VAL A 337 -3.72 -6.80 -6.15
C VAL A 337 -5.18 -7.25 -6.11
N VAL A 338 -6.10 -6.30 -5.97
CA VAL A 338 -7.55 -6.57 -5.94
C VAL A 338 -8.05 -7.03 -7.31
N TYR A 339 -7.69 -6.33 -8.38
CA TYR A 339 -8.09 -6.70 -9.73
C TYR A 339 -7.56 -8.07 -10.13
N GLU A 340 -6.33 -8.42 -9.76
CA GLU A 340 -5.78 -9.75 -10.04
C GLU A 340 -6.61 -10.86 -9.38
N VAL A 341 -7.12 -10.63 -8.16
CA VAL A 341 -8.02 -11.59 -7.49
C VAL A 341 -9.35 -11.71 -8.23
N MET A 342 -9.96 -10.57 -8.56
CA MET A 342 -11.26 -10.54 -9.23
C MET A 342 -11.17 -11.15 -10.63
N GLU A 343 -10.16 -10.77 -11.42
CA GLU A 343 -9.93 -11.29 -12.76
C GLU A 343 -9.69 -12.80 -12.73
N LYS A 344 -8.94 -13.35 -11.77
CA LYS A 344 -8.78 -14.82 -11.63
C LYS A 344 -10.08 -15.56 -11.32
N ARG A 345 -11.04 -14.93 -10.64
CA ARG A 345 -12.33 -15.55 -10.30
C ARG A 345 -13.38 -15.38 -11.39
N VAL A 346 -13.29 -14.30 -12.17
CA VAL A 346 -14.30 -13.91 -13.18
C VAL A 346 -13.85 -14.25 -14.61
N ALA A 347 -12.54 -14.32 -14.88
CA ALA A 347 -12.01 -14.66 -16.19
C ALA A 347 -11.97 -16.18 -16.39
N ASP A 348 -12.94 -16.69 -17.14
CA ASP A 348 -12.88 -18.04 -17.71
C ASP A 348 -11.88 -18.03 -18.89
N ALA A 349 -10.70 -18.60 -18.67
CA ALA A 349 -9.60 -18.63 -19.65
C ALA A 349 -9.91 -19.46 -20.91
N THR A 350 -11.05 -20.15 -20.95
CA THR A 350 -11.48 -21.01 -22.07
C THR A 350 -12.40 -20.30 -23.08
N ARG A 351 -12.84 -19.06 -22.82
CA ARG A 351 -13.87 -18.39 -23.64
C ARG A 351 -13.36 -17.12 -24.36
N ALA A 352 -14.01 -16.82 -25.48
CA ALA A 352 -13.64 -15.72 -26.39
C ALA A 352 -13.79 -14.33 -25.75
N ARG A 353 -13.02 -13.36 -26.25
CA ARG A 353 -12.79 -11.98 -25.74
C ARG A 353 -14.04 -11.13 -25.41
N PHE A 354 -15.26 -11.58 -25.72
CA PHE A 354 -16.50 -10.80 -25.60
C PHE A 354 -17.74 -11.64 -25.23
N SER A 355 -17.64 -12.63 -24.33
CA SER A 355 -18.83 -13.35 -23.88
C SER A 355 -19.63 -12.53 -22.84
N TRP A 356 -20.95 -12.46 -23.00
CA TRP A 356 -21.88 -11.63 -22.19
C TRP A 356 -21.86 -11.88 -20.67
N ARG A 357 -21.26 -12.98 -20.20
CA ARG A 357 -21.09 -13.30 -18.77
C ARG A 357 -19.69 -12.99 -18.22
N CYS A 358 -18.75 -12.58 -19.07
CA CYS A 358 -17.58 -11.85 -18.61
C CYS A 358 -18.04 -10.43 -18.27
N GLY A 359 -18.28 -10.15 -16.99
CA GLY A 359 -18.45 -8.77 -16.51
C GLY A 359 -17.33 -7.87 -17.06
N PRO A 360 -17.57 -6.54 -17.14
CA PRO A 360 -16.91 -5.63 -18.08
C PRO A 360 -15.47 -6.02 -18.32
N CYS A 361 -15.23 -6.67 -19.47
CA CYS A 361 -13.91 -7.13 -19.89
C CYS A 361 -12.95 -5.94 -19.78
N THR A 362 -12.13 -5.92 -18.74
CA THR A 362 -11.15 -4.87 -18.51
C THR A 362 -10.23 -4.85 -19.73
N TRP A 363 -9.90 -3.65 -20.23
CA TRP A 363 -8.92 -3.47 -21.31
C TRP A 363 -7.58 -4.18 -21.02
N ARG A 364 -7.28 -4.37 -19.73
CA ARG A 364 -6.20 -5.19 -19.17
C ARG A 364 -6.20 -6.65 -19.65
N SER A 365 -7.37 -7.28 -19.67
CA SER A 365 -7.57 -8.67 -20.11
C SER A 365 -7.29 -8.87 -21.60
N ALA A 366 -7.63 -7.88 -22.43
CA ALA A 366 -7.38 -7.92 -23.87
C ALA A 366 -5.87 -7.90 -24.23
N HIS A 367 -5.06 -7.22 -23.40
CA HIS A 367 -3.61 -7.10 -23.60
C HIS A 367 -2.83 -8.34 -23.15
N LEU A 368 -3.23 -8.97 -22.04
CA LEU A 368 -2.71 -10.27 -21.60
C LEU A 368 -2.96 -11.34 -22.68
N TRP A 369 -4.12 -11.31 -23.33
CA TRP A 369 -4.45 -12.19 -24.46
C TRP A 369 -3.56 -11.95 -25.69
N ARG A 370 -3.17 -10.69 -26.01
CA ARG A 370 -2.24 -10.40 -27.12
C ARG A 370 -0.83 -10.94 -26.88
N ARG A 371 -0.33 -10.94 -25.64
CA ARG A 371 1.00 -11.53 -25.32
C ARG A 371 0.99 -13.05 -25.43
N ARG A 372 -0.11 -13.72 -25.05
CA ARG A 372 -0.25 -15.18 -25.15
C ARG A 372 -0.36 -15.69 -26.61
N CYS A 373 -1.02 -14.95 -27.51
CA CYS A 373 -1.02 -15.29 -28.94
C CYS A 373 0.37 -15.13 -29.58
N ARG A 374 1.18 -14.15 -29.14
CA ARG A 374 2.56 -14.00 -29.67
C ARG A 374 3.52 -15.06 -29.18
N SER A 375 3.33 -15.61 -27.97
CA SER A 375 4.16 -16.73 -27.49
C SER A 375 3.76 -18.06 -28.15
N SER A 376 2.47 -18.27 -28.42
CA SER A 376 1.98 -19.44 -29.16
C SER A 376 2.37 -19.43 -30.64
N ALA A 377 2.51 -18.26 -31.27
CA ALA A 377 2.97 -18.16 -32.66
C ALA A 377 4.48 -18.41 -32.83
N ARG A 378 5.26 -18.41 -31.73
CA ARG A 378 6.71 -18.74 -31.75
C ARG A 378 7.01 -20.19 -31.40
N SER A 379 6.01 -21.00 -31.02
CA SER A 379 6.16 -22.45 -30.82
C SER A 379 5.72 -23.26 -32.05
N TRP A 380 5.47 -22.60 -33.18
CA TRP A 380 5.09 -23.19 -34.47
C TRP A 380 5.86 -22.55 -35.64
N ALA A 381 7.10 -22.15 -35.40
CA ALA A 381 8.05 -21.72 -36.43
C ALA A 381 9.40 -22.41 -36.19
#